data_AF-A0A3D0TWM4-F1
#
_entry.id   AF-A0A3D0TWM4-F1
#
_cell.length_a   1.000
_cell.length_b   1.000
_cell.length_c   1.000
_cell.angle_alpha   90.00
_cell.angle_beta   90.00
_cell.angle_gamma   90.00
#
_symmetry.space_group_name_H-M   'P 1'
#
loop_
_entity.id
_entity.type
_entity.pdbx_description
1 polymer ?
#
loop_
_entity_poly.entity_id
_entity_poly.type
_entity_poly.pdbx_seq_one_letter_code
_entity_poly.pdbx_strand_id
1 'polypeptide(L)'
;MPLGDGGPATERAVARAPLAPAAGATAAVDEPAPVEARVIDQDGMYEVGTEIAVGRYRAEGTGSRCYVEVTTDASGELRSVVRTYFGDAWGLRVDLEDGQFFRTDACGGWRRLATG
;
A
#
# COMPACT_ATOMS: atom_id res chain seq x y z
N MET A 1 -30.56 37.39 43.50
CA MET A 1 -29.63 38.51 43.78
C MET A 1 -28.25 38.07 43.33
N PRO A 2 -27.47 38.99 42.73
CA PRO A 2 -26.32 38.75 41.84
C PRO A 2 -25.05 38.50 42.66
N LEU A 3 -23.92 38.12 42.06
CA LEU A 3 -22.86 39.05 41.69
C LEU A 3 -22.18 38.62 40.39
N GLY A 4 -22.14 39.56 39.44
CA GLY A 4 -21.24 39.50 38.30
C GLY A 4 -19.97 40.30 38.54
N ASP A 5 -19.24 40.39 37.43
CA ASP A 5 -18.19 41.33 37.05
C ASP A 5 -16.73 40.98 37.37
N GLY A 6 -15.98 40.89 36.27
CA GLY A 6 -14.56 40.61 36.18
C GLY A 6 -14.17 40.44 34.72
N GLY A 7 -14.53 41.39 33.85
CA GLY A 7 -13.93 41.49 32.51
C GLY A 7 -12.49 42.04 32.57
N PRO A 8 -11.88 42.43 31.45
CA PRO A 8 -11.75 41.71 30.18
C PRO A 8 -10.27 41.59 29.74
N ALA A 9 -10.05 40.75 28.72
CA ALA A 9 -8.99 40.83 27.71
C ALA A 9 -7.51 40.94 28.13
N THR A 10 -6.70 39.99 27.64
CA THR A 10 -5.70 40.33 26.62
C THR A 10 -5.16 39.06 25.96
N GLU A 11 -5.57 38.85 24.72
CA GLU A 11 -4.95 37.95 23.76
C GLU A 11 -3.43 38.20 23.71
N ARG A 12 -2.63 37.14 23.82
CA ARG A 12 -1.37 37.10 23.08
C ARG A 12 -1.65 36.48 21.73
N ALA A 13 -2.04 37.35 20.80
CA ALA A 13 -1.90 37.08 19.38
C ALA A 13 -0.41 36.82 19.11
N VAL A 14 -0.03 35.56 18.96
CA VAL A 14 1.24 35.22 18.31
C VAL A 14 0.97 35.34 16.83
N ALA A 15 1.18 36.55 16.30
CA ALA A 15 1.28 36.75 14.88
C ALA A 15 2.42 35.88 14.34
N ARG A 16 2.07 34.90 13.51
CA ARG A 16 2.97 34.35 12.51
C ARG A 16 2.39 34.68 11.14
N ALA A 17 3.23 35.35 10.37
CA ALA A 17 2.99 35.85 9.02
C ALA A 17 2.36 34.78 8.10
N PRO A 18 1.62 35.19 7.05
CA PRO A 18 1.11 34.26 6.06
C PRO A 18 2.30 33.55 5.39
N LEU A 19 2.33 32.23 5.47
CA LEU A 19 3.10 31.45 4.51
C LEU A 19 2.40 31.66 3.15
N ALA A 20 3.01 32.52 2.33
CA ALA A 20 2.72 32.61 0.91
C ALA A 20 2.72 31.20 0.29
N PRO A 21 1.94 30.95 -0.78
CA PRO A 21 1.87 29.64 -1.41
C PRO A 21 3.27 29.27 -1.88
N ALA A 22 3.83 28.18 -1.34
CA ALA A 22 5.01 27.57 -1.93
C ALA A 22 4.61 27.16 -3.35
N ALA A 23 5.13 27.96 -4.29
CA ALA A 23 5.06 27.74 -5.70
C ALA A 23 5.46 26.30 -6.04
N GLY A 24 4.82 25.77 -7.07
CA GLY A 24 4.86 24.36 -7.45
C GLY A 24 6.28 23.78 -7.47
N ALA A 25 6.43 22.70 -6.73
CA ALA A 25 7.23 21.60 -7.22
C ALA A 25 6.32 20.81 -8.16
N THR A 26 6.33 21.15 -9.45
CA THR A 26 6.12 20.11 -10.46
C THR A 26 7.31 19.18 -10.29
N ALA A 27 7.19 18.21 -9.38
CA ALA A 27 7.95 16.98 -9.50
C ALA A 27 7.64 16.51 -10.91
N ALA A 28 8.63 16.60 -11.79
CA ALA A 28 8.61 15.82 -13.00
C ALA A 28 8.30 14.40 -12.52
N VAL A 29 7.10 13.92 -12.82
CA VAL A 29 6.83 12.50 -12.80
C VAL A 29 7.77 11.97 -13.87
N ASP A 30 8.95 11.56 -13.43
CA ASP A 30 9.76 10.63 -14.20
C ASP A 30 8.82 9.43 -14.34
N GLU A 31 8.17 9.34 -15.50
CA GLU A 31 7.40 8.17 -15.87
C GLU A 31 8.36 7.00 -15.67
N PRO A 32 8.15 6.14 -14.66
CA PRO A 32 9.14 5.15 -14.32
C PRO A 32 9.34 4.31 -15.59
N ALA A 33 10.58 4.36 -16.10
CA ALA A 33 11.00 3.47 -17.16
C ALA A 33 10.55 2.06 -16.79
N PRO A 34 10.06 1.24 -17.74
CA PRO A 34 9.49 -0.07 -17.45
C PRO A 34 10.41 -0.84 -16.52
N VAL A 35 10.03 -0.89 -15.25
CA VAL A 35 10.79 -1.58 -14.22
C VAL A 35 10.62 -3.05 -14.58
N GLU A 36 11.73 -3.68 -14.98
CA GLU A 36 11.79 -5.12 -15.19
C GLU A 36 11.07 -5.77 -13.99
N ALA A 37 9.92 -6.38 -14.26
CA ALA A 37 9.06 -6.89 -13.20
C ALA A 37 9.86 -7.88 -12.35
N ARG A 38 9.92 -7.62 -11.05
CA ARG A 38 10.63 -8.49 -10.12
C ARG A 38 9.99 -9.87 -10.12
N VAL A 39 10.84 -10.89 -10.03
CA VAL A 39 10.40 -12.23 -9.65
C VAL A 39 10.05 -12.21 -8.17
N ILE A 40 8.97 -12.89 -7.80
CA ILE A 40 8.55 -13.03 -6.40
C ILE A 40 9.15 -14.35 -5.88
N ASP A 41 10.34 -14.27 -5.29
CA ASP A 41 11.08 -15.43 -4.77
C ASP A 41 11.28 -15.41 -3.25
N GLN A 42 10.79 -14.35 -2.60
CA GLN A 42 10.93 -14.11 -1.17
C GLN A 42 9.63 -13.57 -0.57
N ASP A 43 9.53 -13.61 0.75
CA ASP A 43 8.44 -13.00 1.49
C ASP A 43 8.54 -11.47 1.42
N GLY A 44 7.39 -10.79 1.44
CA GLY A 44 7.38 -9.33 1.36
C GLY A 44 6.05 -8.75 0.87
N MET A 45 6.05 -7.44 0.72
CA MET A 45 4.98 -6.66 0.10
C MET A 45 5.48 -6.15 -1.26
N TYR A 46 4.65 -6.26 -2.28
CA TYR A 46 4.97 -5.86 -3.65
C TYR A 46 3.87 -4.98 -4.22
N GLU A 47 4.24 -3.84 -4.81
CA GLU A 47 3.32 -3.02 -5.60
C GLU A 47 3.14 -3.62 -7.01
N VAL A 48 1.91 -3.95 -7.37
CA VAL A 48 1.58 -4.56 -8.66
C VAL A 48 1.48 -3.48 -9.73
N GLY A 49 2.17 -3.69 -10.85
CA GLY A 49 2.33 -2.69 -11.92
C GLY A 49 3.65 -1.92 -11.81
N THR A 50 4.17 -1.76 -10.58
CA THR A 50 5.44 -1.07 -10.31
C THR A 50 6.57 -2.06 -10.01
N GLU A 51 6.42 -2.92 -9.00
CA GLU A 51 7.47 -3.86 -8.61
C GLU A 51 7.31 -5.22 -9.26
N ILE A 52 6.08 -5.69 -9.43
CA ILE A 52 5.74 -6.98 -10.03
C ILE A 52 4.69 -6.81 -11.12
N ALA A 53 4.72 -7.64 -12.15
CA ALA A 53 3.78 -7.50 -13.27
C ALA A 53 2.35 -7.85 -12.85
N VAL A 54 1.37 -7.13 -13.42
CA VAL A 54 -0.05 -7.50 -13.38
C VAL A 54 -0.25 -8.93 -13.90
N GLY A 55 -1.11 -9.71 -13.26
CA GLY A 55 -1.53 -11.01 -13.81
C GLY A 55 -1.86 -12.06 -12.76
N ARG A 56 -2.03 -13.28 -13.25
CA ARG A 56 -2.32 -14.45 -12.40
C ARG A 56 -1.04 -15.11 -11.96
N TYR A 57 -0.93 -15.45 -10.68
CA TYR A 57 0.22 -16.14 -10.12
C TYR A 57 -0.20 -17.45 -9.44
N ARG A 58 0.73 -18.40 -9.40
CA ARG A 58 0.62 -19.64 -8.62
C ARG A 58 1.80 -19.74 -7.66
N ALA A 59 1.52 -20.02 -6.39
CA ALA A 59 2.55 -20.28 -5.40
C ALA A 59 3.30 -21.58 -5.71
N GLU A 60 4.59 -21.58 -5.44
CA GLU A 60 5.50 -22.70 -5.68
C GLU A 60 5.91 -23.43 -4.40
N GLY A 61 5.64 -22.85 -3.23
CA GLY A 61 5.89 -23.48 -1.95
C GLY A 61 4.99 -24.69 -1.67
N THR A 62 5.43 -25.48 -0.69
CA THR A 62 4.76 -26.70 -0.21
C THR A 62 4.37 -26.62 1.27
N GLY A 63 4.58 -25.48 1.92
CA GLY A 63 4.23 -25.25 3.33
C GLY A 63 2.74 -25.05 3.54
N SER A 64 2.30 -25.22 4.80
CA SER A 64 0.90 -25.10 5.25
C SER A 64 0.58 -23.81 6.03
N ARG A 65 1.52 -22.87 6.04
CA ARG A 65 1.42 -21.57 6.73
C ARG A 65 1.55 -20.39 5.77
N CYS A 66 1.29 -20.62 4.49
CA CYS A 66 1.30 -19.58 3.49
C CYS A 66 0.21 -18.57 3.80
N TYR A 67 0.62 -17.32 3.86
CA TYR A 67 -0.26 -16.19 4.04
C TYR A 67 -0.15 -15.25 2.84
N VAL A 68 -1.30 -14.79 2.37
CA VAL A 68 -1.36 -13.72 1.39
C VAL A 68 -2.39 -12.67 1.77
N GLU A 69 -2.10 -11.44 1.40
CA GLU A 69 -3.03 -10.33 1.48
C GLU A 69 -2.89 -9.46 0.23
N VAL A 70 -4.02 -9.12 -0.40
CA VAL A 70 -4.07 -8.16 -1.50
C VAL A 70 -4.86 -6.97 -1.01
N THR A 71 -4.28 -5.79 -1.13
CA THR A 71 -4.89 -4.52 -0.72
C THR A 71 -4.96 -3.52 -1.86
N THR A 72 -5.92 -2.60 -1.82
CA THR A 72 -6.06 -1.50 -2.80
C THR A 72 -5.04 -0.38 -2.61
N ASP A 73 -4.38 -0.33 -1.46
CA ASP A 73 -3.43 0.71 -1.09
C ASP A 73 -2.55 0.23 0.09
N ALA A 74 -1.46 0.96 0.37
CA ALA A 74 -0.49 0.62 1.41
C ALA A 74 -0.87 1.10 2.84
N SER A 75 -2.12 1.50 3.09
CA SER A 75 -2.52 2.07 4.40
C SER A 75 -2.47 1.08 5.56
N GLY A 76 -2.57 -0.23 5.27
CA GLY A 76 -2.75 -1.27 6.29
C GLY A 76 -4.16 -1.28 6.90
N GLU A 77 -5.12 -0.55 6.33
CA GLU A 77 -6.49 -0.55 6.81
C GLU A 77 -7.27 -1.78 6.34
N LEU A 78 -8.08 -2.36 7.23
CA LEU A 78 -8.92 -3.52 6.91
C LEU A 78 -9.87 -3.26 5.74
N ARG A 79 -10.29 -2.00 5.53
CA ARG A 79 -11.18 -1.60 4.42
C ARG A 79 -10.52 -1.72 3.04
N SER A 80 -9.19 -1.72 3.00
CA SER A 80 -8.43 -1.80 1.76
C SER A 80 -8.15 -3.25 1.35
N VAL A 81 -8.45 -4.24 2.21
CA VAL A 81 -8.23 -5.66 1.92
C VAL A 81 -9.23 -6.17 0.89
N VAL A 82 -8.72 -6.56 -0.28
CA VAL A 82 -9.49 -7.17 -1.38
C VAL A 82 -9.53 -8.69 -1.22
N ARG A 83 -8.41 -9.28 -0.75
CA ARG A 83 -8.26 -10.71 -0.58
C ARG A 83 -7.33 -11.00 0.58
N THR A 84 -7.63 -12.04 1.35
CA THR A 84 -6.68 -12.65 2.27
C THR A 84 -6.82 -14.17 2.23
N TYR A 85 -5.74 -14.89 2.51
CA TYR A 85 -5.73 -16.33 2.65
C TYR A 85 -4.63 -16.77 3.62
N PHE A 86 -4.92 -17.80 4.43
CA PHE A 86 -3.95 -18.49 5.27
C PHE A 86 -4.13 -20.01 5.14
N GLY A 87 -3.08 -20.74 4.80
CA GLY A 87 -3.11 -22.19 4.69
C GLY A 87 -2.03 -22.77 3.79
N ASP A 88 -2.40 -23.77 3.00
CA ASP A 88 -1.48 -24.47 2.10
C ASP A 88 -1.06 -23.60 0.92
N ALA A 89 0.26 -23.48 0.72
CA ALA A 89 0.84 -22.83 -0.46
C ALA A 89 0.52 -23.59 -1.75
N TRP A 90 0.46 -24.92 -1.67
CA TRP A 90 0.40 -25.76 -2.86
C TRP A 90 -0.90 -25.53 -3.64
N GLY A 91 -0.76 -25.02 -4.86
CA GLY A 91 -1.89 -24.78 -5.75
C GLY A 91 -2.67 -23.49 -5.48
N LEU A 92 -2.26 -22.70 -4.48
CA LEU A 92 -2.77 -21.35 -4.26
C LEU A 92 -2.52 -20.51 -5.52
N ARG A 93 -3.56 -19.78 -5.94
CA ARG A 93 -3.51 -18.86 -7.07
C ARG A 93 -4.07 -17.51 -6.64
N VAL A 94 -3.45 -16.44 -7.15
CA VAL A 94 -3.89 -15.07 -6.94
C VAL A 94 -3.96 -14.35 -8.28
N ASP A 95 -4.96 -13.50 -8.44
CA ASP A 95 -5.08 -12.56 -9.53
C ASP A 95 -4.70 -11.19 -8.97
N LEU A 96 -3.70 -10.54 -9.57
CA LEU A 96 -3.15 -9.27 -9.14
C LEU A 96 -3.36 -8.23 -10.24
N GLU A 97 -3.94 -7.10 -9.85
CA GLU A 97 -4.30 -5.97 -10.72
C GLU A 97 -3.41 -4.77 -10.45
N ASP A 98 -3.32 -3.87 -11.43
CA ASP A 98 -2.49 -2.65 -11.34
C ASP A 98 -2.87 -1.79 -10.12
N GLY A 99 -1.86 -1.29 -9.42
CA GLY A 99 -2.03 -0.45 -8.22
C GLY A 99 -2.39 -1.21 -6.94
N GLN A 100 -2.54 -2.54 -6.99
CA GLN A 100 -2.71 -3.35 -5.78
C GLN A 100 -1.38 -3.58 -5.08
N PHE A 101 -1.47 -3.85 -3.77
CA PHE A 101 -0.33 -4.26 -2.95
C PHE A 101 -0.51 -5.72 -2.55
N PHE A 102 0.47 -6.55 -2.91
CA PHE A 102 0.49 -7.99 -2.66
C PHE A 102 1.49 -8.33 -1.56
N ARG A 103 0.99 -8.77 -0.40
CA ARG A 103 1.80 -9.36 0.66
C ARG A 103 1.80 -10.87 0.56
N THR A 104 2.96 -11.48 0.70
CA THR A 104 3.13 -12.93 0.80
C THR A 104 4.11 -13.29 1.90
N ASP A 105 3.77 -14.28 2.72
CA ASP A 105 4.62 -14.80 3.78
C ASP A 105 4.55 -16.34 3.81
N ALA A 106 5.70 -17.01 3.88
CA ALA A 106 5.83 -18.46 3.94
C ALA A 106 5.11 -19.24 2.81
N CYS A 107 4.97 -18.62 1.63
CA CYS A 107 4.35 -19.22 0.45
C CYS A 107 5.36 -19.80 -0.55
N GLY A 108 6.65 -19.54 -0.33
CA GLY A 108 7.69 -19.77 -1.34
C GLY A 108 7.59 -18.77 -2.50
N GLY A 109 8.26 -19.08 -3.61
CA GLY A 109 8.19 -18.25 -4.80
C GLY A 109 6.83 -18.30 -5.51
N TRP A 110 6.61 -17.37 -6.42
CA TRP A 110 5.40 -17.32 -7.25
C TRP A 110 5.75 -17.30 -8.73
N ARG A 111 5.09 -18.18 -9.48
CA ARG A 111 5.16 -18.21 -10.94
C ARG A 111 3.98 -17.46 -11.53
N ARG A 112 4.24 -16.44 -12.34
CA ARG A 112 3.24 -15.81 -13.21
C ARG A 112 2.76 -16.83 -14.24
N LEU A 113 1.45 -17.02 -14.32
CA LEU A 113 0.81 -17.85 -15.33
C LEU A 113 0.57 -16.97 -16.57
N ALA A 114 0.97 -17.45 -17.75
CA ALA A 114 0.71 -16.72 -18.99
C ALA A 114 -0.81 -16.55 -19.18
N THR A 115 -1.24 -15.34 -19.50
CA THR A 115 -2.59 -15.09 -20.02
C THR A 115 -2.61 -15.60 -21.45
N GLY A 116 -3.36 -16.68 -21.70
CA GLY A 116 -3.59 -17.22 -23.05
C GLY A 116 -4.49 -16.34 -23.88
#